data_AF-A0ABD6ERP7-F1
#
_entry.id   AF-A0ABD6ERP7-F1
#
_cell.length_a   1.000
_cell.length_b   1.000
_cell.length_c   1.000
_cell.angle_alpha   90.00
_cell.angle_beta   90.00
_cell.angle_gamma   90.00
#
_symmetry.space_group_name_H-M   'P 1'
#
loop_
_entity.id
_entity.type
_entity.pdbx_description
1 polymer ?
#
loop_
_entity_poly.entity_id
_entity_poly.type
_entity_poly.pdbx_seq_one_letter_code
_entity_poly.pdbx_strand_id
1 'polypeptide(L)'
;MLQTSLMFLTGCSSEFNVLLHGYYFENNECSHFILIRIQQIQVYIIGFIIAVIDALTLKKIRSGFSTSCIAQTENERRKRRELRFFFQALMQSAVFWIALCCDGLLVRHVESRIALFFTTTFTWISMHTLDSIITIAFNKELRPRACATCLVKSR
;
A
#
# COMPACT_ATOMS: atom_id res chain seq x y z
N MET A 1 10.17 5.30 -5.60
CA MET A 1 10.39 4.22 -4.62
C MET A 1 11.82 3.76 -4.76
N LEU A 2 12.67 4.06 -3.78
CA LEU A 2 14.09 3.70 -3.81
C LEU A 2 14.23 2.17 -3.80
N GLN A 3 14.52 1.58 -4.96
CA GLN A 3 15.00 0.20 -5.05
C GLN A 3 16.47 0.24 -5.47
N THR A 4 17.31 0.83 -4.61
CA THR A 4 18.77 0.82 -4.74
C THR A 4 19.35 -0.14 -3.70
N SER A 5 19.00 -1.41 -3.81
CA SER A 5 19.69 -2.48 -3.09
C SER A 5 20.10 -3.52 -4.11
N LEU A 6 21.24 -3.25 -4.77
CA LEU A 6 22.01 -4.26 -5.50
C LEU A 6 22.45 -5.32 -4.48
N MET A 7 21.67 -6.40 -4.37
CA MET A 7 22.08 -7.57 -3.59
C MET A 7 23.01 -8.41 -4.45
N PHE A 8 24.29 -8.02 -4.49
CA PHE A 8 25.36 -8.89 -4.97
C PHE A 8 25.60 -9.98 -3.93
N LEU A 9 24.84 -11.06 -4.01
CA LEU A 9 25.23 -12.32 -3.37
C LEU A 9 26.13 -13.03 -4.38
N THR A 10 27.32 -13.50 -3.96
CA THR A 10 28.27 -14.19 -4.85
C THR A 10 27.57 -15.31 -5.62
N GLY A 11 27.44 -15.16 -6.96
CA GLY A 11 26.73 -16.09 -7.85
C GLY A 11 25.30 -15.67 -8.24
N CYS A 12 24.83 -14.49 -7.80
CA CYS A 12 23.51 -13.94 -8.07
C CYS A 12 23.62 -12.45 -8.42
N SER A 13 23.60 -12.13 -9.72
CA SER A 13 23.50 -10.75 -10.21
C SER A 13 22.10 -10.47 -10.76
N SER A 14 21.60 -9.28 -10.43
CA SER A 14 20.37 -8.73 -10.99
C SER A 14 20.72 -7.44 -11.71
N GLU A 15 20.77 -7.50 -13.04
CA GLU A 15 21.09 -6.35 -13.87
C GLU A 15 19.80 -5.64 -14.28
N PHE A 16 19.76 -4.32 -14.12
CA PHE A 16 18.64 -3.54 -14.62
C PHE A 16 18.73 -3.44 -16.14
N ASN A 17 17.79 -4.06 -16.85
CA ASN A 17 17.73 -4.01 -18.29
C ASN A 17 16.84 -2.85 -18.74
N VAL A 18 17.47 -1.83 -19.33
CA VAL A 18 16.80 -0.59 -19.77
C VAL A 18 15.77 -0.85 -20.89
N LEU A 19 15.99 -1.88 -21.72
CA LEU A 19 15.09 -2.22 -22.83
C LEU A 19 13.82 -2.94 -22.35
N LEU A 20 13.93 -3.74 -21.29
CA LEU A 20 12.80 -4.45 -20.67
C LEU A 20 12.12 -3.64 -19.57
N HIS A 21 12.67 -2.46 -19.23
CA HIS A 21 12.23 -1.61 -18.12
C HIS A 21 12.06 -2.41 -16.82
N GLY A 22 12.97 -3.36 -16.59
CA GLY A 22 12.86 -4.35 -15.54
C GLY A 22 14.20 -5.00 -15.23
N TYR A 23 14.29 -5.63 -14.07
CA TYR A 23 15.48 -6.37 -13.67
C TYR A 23 15.53 -7.70 -14.41
N TYR A 24 16.63 -7.94 -15.10
CA TYR A 24 16.98 -9.23 -15.66
C TYR A 24 17.72 -10.03 -14.59
N PHE A 25 17.20 -11.20 -14.27
CA PHE A 25 17.79 -12.12 -13.30
C PHE A 25 18.31 -13.32 -14.07
N GLU A 26 19.54 -13.73 -13.76
CA GLU A 26 20.12 -14.93 -14.34
C GLU A 26 19.29 -16.16 -13.91
N ASN A 27 19.01 -17.09 -14.83
CA ASN A 27 18.20 -18.28 -14.57
C ASN A 27 18.99 -19.31 -13.73
N ASN A 28 19.31 -18.94 -12.49
CA ASN A 28 19.94 -19.80 -11.51
C ASN A 28 19.04 -19.94 -10.26
N GLU A 29 19.14 -21.08 -9.57
CA GLU A 29 18.38 -21.41 -8.36
C GLU A 29 18.42 -20.28 -7.31
N CYS A 30 19.58 -19.63 -7.22
CA CYS A 30 19.82 -18.52 -6.31
C CYS A 30 18.97 -17.27 -6.65
N SER A 31 18.83 -16.89 -7.92
CA SER A 31 18.03 -15.71 -8.29
C SER A 31 16.54 -15.92 -8.02
N HIS A 32 16.05 -17.14 -8.25
CA HIS A 32 14.67 -17.51 -7.95
C HIS A 32 14.40 -17.46 -6.43
N PHE A 33 15.35 -17.92 -5.62
CA PHE A 33 15.27 -17.83 -4.15
C PHE A 33 15.25 -16.38 -3.64
N ILE A 34 16.11 -15.51 -4.16
CA ILE A 34 16.17 -14.09 -3.78
C ILE A 34 14.85 -13.38 -4.11
N LEU A 35 14.35 -13.56 -5.34
CA LEU A 35 13.12 -12.93 -5.81
C LEU A 35 11.88 -13.36 -5.01
N ILE A 36 11.73 -14.65 -4.75
CA ILE A 36 10.50 -15.16 -4.15
C ILE A 36 10.53 -15.05 -2.62
N ARG A 37 11.68 -15.27 -1.98
CA ARG A 37 11.76 -15.36 -0.52
C ARG A 37 12.25 -14.07 0.09
N ILE A 38 13.39 -13.54 -0.35
CA ILE A 38 13.97 -12.34 0.25
C ILE A 38 13.10 -11.12 -0.04
N GLN A 39 12.67 -10.93 -1.29
CA GLN A 39 11.86 -9.76 -1.65
C GLN A 39 10.49 -9.77 -0.95
N GLN A 40 9.84 -10.93 -0.81
CA GLN A 40 8.59 -11.04 -0.05
C GLN A 40 8.79 -10.71 1.43
N ILE A 41 9.83 -11.27 2.06
CA ILE A 41 10.15 -10.98 3.47
C ILE A 41 10.41 -9.47 3.67
N GLN A 42 11.17 -8.85 2.77
CA GLN A 42 11.47 -7.42 2.83
C GLN A 42 10.21 -6.57 2.76
N VAL A 43 9.28 -6.87 1.84
CA VAL A 43 8.01 -6.15 1.71
C VAL A 43 7.15 -6.32 2.95
N TYR A 44 7.10 -7.51 3.55
CA TYR A 44 6.37 -7.73 4.80
C TYR A 44 6.96 -6.95 5.98
N ILE A 45 8.29 -6.90 6.11
CA ILE A 45 8.96 -6.14 7.17
C ILE A 45 8.69 -4.65 7.00
N ILE A 46 8.86 -4.10 5.79
CA ILE A 46 8.60 -2.68 5.51
C ILE A 46 7.12 -2.36 5.78
N GLY A 47 6.19 -3.20 5.31
CA GLY A 47 4.76 -3.03 5.57
C GLY A 47 4.43 -3.02 7.06
N PHE A 48 5.06 -3.89 7.85
CA PHE A 48 4.90 -3.91 9.30
C PHE A 48 5.42 -2.62 9.96
N ILE A 49 6.59 -2.14 9.55
CA ILE A 49 7.17 -0.88 10.07
C ILE A 49 6.23 0.30 9.77
N ILE A 50 5.72 0.39 8.53
CA ILE A 50 4.77 1.45 8.14
C ILE A 50 3.51 1.38 9.00
N ALA A 51 2.93 0.19 9.20
CA ALA A 51 1.76 0.02 10.05
C ALA A 51 2.00 0.47 11.51
N VAL A 52 3.20 0.23 12.05
CA VAL A 52 3.60 0.72 13.37
C VAL A 52 3.70 2.25 13.39
N ILE A 53 4.34 2.85 12.39
CA ILE A 53 4.46 4.32 12.26
C ILE A 53 3.09 4.98 12.17
N ASP A 54 2.17 4.42 11.38
CA ASP A 54 0.81 4.92 11.24
C ASP A 54 0.05 4.84 12.57
N ALA A 55 0.20 3.73 13.31
CA ALA A 55 -0.41 3.58 14.63
C ALA A 55 0.15 4.60 15.64
N LEU A 56 1.46 4.85 15.65
CA LEU A 56 2.10 5.86 16.50
C LEU A 56 1.67 7.28 16.12
N THR A 57 1.59 7.57 14.82
CA THR A 57 1.15 8.87 14.29
C THR A 57 -0.29 9.15 14.69
N LEU A 58 -1.18 8.16 14.53
CA LEU A 58 -2.55 8.24 15.02
C LEU A 58 -2.62 8.46 16.53
N LYS A 59 -1.82 7.74 17.33
CA LYS A 59 -1.75 7.94 18.80
C LYS A 59 -1.28 9.35 19.17
N LYS A 60 -0.25 9.88 18.51
CA LYS A 60 0.32 11.21 18.78
C LYS A 60 -0.65 12.32 18.38
N ILE A 61 -1.29 12.21 17.22
CA ILE A 61 -2.36 13.11 16.79
C ILE A 61 -3.47 13.10 17.84
N ARG A 62 -3.94 11.91 18.27
CA ARG A 62 -4.97 11.77 19.32
C ARG A 62 -4.56 12.43 20.65
N SER A 63 -3.33 12.22 21.11
CA SER A 63 -2.83 12.81 22.36
C SER A 63 -2.73 14.34 22.30
N GLY A 64 -2.24 14.90 21.19
CA GLY A 64 -2.16 16.36 21.00
C GLY A 64 -3.53 17.03 20.90
N PHE A 65 -4.53 16.32 20.37
CA PHE A 65 -5.90 16.78 20.30
C PHE A 65 -6.62 16.65 21.66
N SER A 66 -6.37 15.60 22.46
CA SER A 66 -7.04 15.36 23.75
C SER A 66 -6.87 16.48 24.79
N THR A 67 -5.89 17.35 24.65
CA THR A 67 -5.62 18.47 25.59
C THR A 67 -6.60 19.65 25.42
N SER A 68 -7.39 19.68 24.35
CA SER A 68 -8.39 20.74 24.15
C SER A 68 -9.70 20.40 24.88
N CYS A 69 -9.91 21.03 26.05
CA CYS A 69 -11.16 21.02 26.81
C CYS A 69 -12.23 21.80 26.02
N ILE A 70 -12.96 21.13 25.12
CA ILE A 70 -14.02 21.76 24.32
C ILE A 70 -15.33 21.00 24.52
N ALA A 71 -16.41 21.77 24.67
CA ALA A 71 -17.77 21.41 25.06
C ALA A 71 -18.26 20.02 24.61
N GLN A 72 -19.06 19.35 25.47
CA GLN A 72 -19.57 17.97 25.28
C GLN A 72 -20.09 17.65 23.86
N THR A 73 -20.72 18.61 23.17
CA THR A 73 -21.23 18.45 21.80
C THR A 73 -20.13 18.35 20.74
N GLU A 74 -19.03 19.07 20.93
CA GLU A 74 -17.84 18.98 20.07
C GLU A 74 -17.09 17.68 20.31
N ASN A 75 -17.09 17.18 21.55
CA ASN A 75 -16.50 15.90 21.93
C ASN A 75 -17.14 14.72 21.16
N GLU A 76 -18.46 14.69 21.00
CA GLU A 76 -19.14 13.62 20.23
C GLU A 76 -18.86 13.70 18.72
N ARG A 77 -18.83 14.91 18.14
CA ARG A 77 -18.45 15.10 16.72
C ARG A 77 -16.99 14.68 16.48
N ARG A 78 -16.12 14.92 17.46
CA ARG A 78 -14.71 14.55 17.46
C ARG A 78 -14.50 13.04 17.56
N LYS A 79 -15.11 12.36 18.53
CA LYS A 79 -15.10 10.90 18.63
C LYS A 79 -15.56 10.23 17.34
N ARG A 80 -16.62 10.74 16.71
CA ARG A 80 -17.09 10.24 15.41
C ARG A 80 -16.06 10.44 14.30
N ARG A 81 -15.28 11.53 14.31
CA ARG A 81 -14.18 11.76 13.36
C ARG A 81 -13.02 10.79 13.62
N GLU A 82 -12.68 10.54 14.87
CA GLU A 82 -11.64 9.59 15.27
C GLU A 82 -11.98 8.16 14.87
N LEU A 83 -13.21 7.73 15.12
CA LEU A 83 -13.69 6.41 14.68
C LEU A 83 -13.60 6.29 13.16
N ARG A 84 -13.97 7.32 12.40
CA ARG A 84 -13.83 7.31 10.92
C ARG A 84 -12.38 7.17 10.48
N PHE A 85 -11.45 7.91 11.07
CA PHE A 85 -10.03 7.77 10.73
C PHE A 85 -9.46 6.42 11.11
N PHE A 86 -9.89 5.88 12.24
CA PHE A 86 -9.51 4.52 12.65
C PHE A 86 -10.01 3.48 11.66
N PHE A 87 -11.30 3.53 11.28
CA PHE A 87 -11.85 2.63 10.27
C PHE A 87 -11.21 2.83 8.89
N GLN A 88 -10.88 4.07 8.49
CA GLN A 88 -10.14 4.35 7.25
C GLN A 88 -8.79 3.62 7.25
N ALA A 89 -7.99 3.81 8.31
CA ALA A 89 -6.68 3.18 8.44
C ALA A 89 -6.77 1.64 8.50
N LEU A 90 -7.77 1.11 9.21
CA LEU A 90 -8.02 -0.33 9.24
C LEU A 90 -8.36 -0.90 7.86
N MET A 91 -9.24 -0.24 7.11
CA MET A 91 -9.63 -0.70 5.77
C MET A 91 -8.46 -0.60 4.79
N GLN A 92 -7.70 0.49 4.83
CA GLN A 92 -6.50 0.68 4.02
C GLN A 92 -5.45 -0.40 4.32
N SER A 93 -5.20 -0.68 5.60
CA SER A 93 -4.29 -1.76 6.00
C SER A 93 -4.80 -3.13 5.54
N ALA A 94 -6.09 -3.42 5.69
CA ALA A 94 -6.68 -4.68 5.26
C ALA A 94 -6.53 -4.87 3.74
N VAL A 95 -6.82 -3.86 2.93
CA VAL A 95 -6.66 -3.91 1.46
C VAL A 95 -5.21 -4.19 1.08
N PHE A 96 -4.25 -3.53 1.73
CA PHE A 96 -2.83 -3.76 1.50
C PHE A 96 -2.41 -5.20 1.82
N TRP A 97 -2.80 -5.73 2.98
CA TRP A 97 -2.48 -7.11 3.37
C TRP A 97 -3.14 -8.15 2.46
N ILE A 98 -4.40 -7.92 2.05
CA ILE A 98 -5.10 -8.80 1.10
C ILE A 98 -4.36 -8.81 -0.24
N ALA A 99 -3.96 -7.66 -0.76
CA ALA A 99 -3.21 -7.57 -2.01
C ALA A 99 -1.88 -8.34 -1.95
N LEU A 100 -1.12 -8.20 -0.86
CA LEU A 100 0.12 -8.97 -0.65
C LEU A 100 -0.12 -10.48 -0.61
N CYS A 101 -1.18 -10.93 0.08
CA CYS A 101 -1.56 -12.33 0.11
C CYS A 101 -1.97 -12.85 -1.28
N CYS A 102 -2.79 -12.08 -2.00
CA CYS A 102 -3.21 -12.40 -3.37
C CYS A 102 -2.01 -12.54 -4.30
N ASP A 103 -1.07 -11.59 -4.30
CA ASP A 103 0.14 -11.66 -5.11
C ASP A 103 1.01 -12.87 -4.72
N GLY A 104 1.12 -13.16 -3.43
CA GLY A 104 1.82 -14.35 -2.94
C GLY A 104 1.22 -15.67 -3.42
N LEU A 105 -0.10 -15.74 -3.59
CA LEU A 105 -0.81 -16.90 -4.14
C LEU A 105 -0.72 -16.95 -5.68
N LEU A 106 -0.87 -15.81 -6.35
CA LEU A 106 -0.78 -15.72 -7.82
C LEU A 106 0.58 -16.21 -8.33
N VAL A 107 1.67 -15.81 -7.67
CA VAL A 107 3.03 -16.27 -8.01
C VAL A 107 3.20 -17.78 -7.87
N ARG A 108 2.42 -18.44 -6.99
CA ARG A 108 2.49 -19.90 -6.77
C ARG A 108 1.59 -20.70 -7.70
N HIS A 109 0.49 -20.12 -8.17
CA HIS A 109 -0.56 -20.85 -8.91
C HIS A 109 -0.64 -20.50 -10.40
N VAL A 110 -0.04 -19.39 -10.84
CA VAL A 110 -0.06 -18.97 -12.25
C VAL A 110 1.26 -19.33 -12.91
N GLU A 111 1.25 -20.35 -13.76
CA GLU A 111 2.45 -20.82 -14.49
C GLU A 111 2.80 -19.94 -15.69
N SER A 112 1.79 -19.31 -16.31
CA SER A 112 2.00 -18.44 -17.47
C SER A 112 2.58 -17.09 -17.04
N ARG A 113 3.79 -16.77 -17.52
CA ARG A 113 4.48 -15.51 -17.21
C ARG A 113 3.68 -14.28 -17.64
N ILE A 114 3.01 -14.35 -18.79
CA ILE A 114 2.18 -13.27 -19.30
C ILE A 114 0.95 -13.09 -18.42
N ALA A 115 0.28 -14.20 -18.06
CA ALA A 115 -0.87 -14.14 -17.16
C ALA A 115 -0.46 -13.58 -15.79
N LEU A 116 0.67 -14.02 -15.24
CA LEU A 116 1.21 -13.55 -13.96
C LEU A 116 1.52 -12.05 -14.00
N PHE A 117 2.11 -11.55 -15.09
CA PHE A 117 2.37 -10.12 -15.26
C PHE A 117 1.08 -9.30 -15.20
N PHE A 118 0.06 -9.72 -15.96
CA PHE A 118 -1.21 -8.98 -15.99
C PHE A 118 -1.96 -9.06 -14.66
N THR A 119 -1.99 -10.23 -14.01
CA THR A 119 -2.71 -10.39 -12.73
C THR A 119 -2.03 -9.63 -11.60
N THR A 120 -0.70 -9.69 -11.48
CA THR A 120 0.03 -8.93 -10.45
C THR A 120 -0.08 -7.42 -10.67
N THR A 121 0.04 -6.96 -11.92
CA THR A 121 -0.19 -5.54 -12.27
C THR A 121 -1.60 -5.10 -11.94
N PHE A 122 -2.60 -5.94 -12.23
CA PHE A 122 -3.99 -5.66 -11.89
C PHE A 122 -4.23 -5.58 -10.39
N THR A 123 -3.69 -6.52 -9.60
CA THR A 123 -3.76 -6.49 -8.13
C THR A 123 -3.14 -5.20 -7.59
N TRP A 124 -1.95 -4.82 -8.08
CA TRP A 124 -1.24 -3.61 -7.68
C TRP A 124 -2.05 -2.33 -7.93
N ILE A 125 -2.56 -2.15 -9.16
CA ILE A 125 -3.37 -0.99 -9.52
C ILE A 125 -4.68 -0.96 -8.69
N SER A 126 -5.31 -2.11 -8.52
CA SER A 126 -6.55 -2.23 -7.75
C SER A 126 -6.35 -1.83 -6.29
N MET A 127 -5.27 -2.29 -5.66
CA MET A 127 -4.92 -1.93 -4.29
C MET A 127 -4.79 -0.40 -4.12
N HIS A 128 -4.01 0.27 -4.98
CA HIS A 128 -3.84 1.73 -4.92
C HIS A 128 -5.12 2.52 -5.21
N THR A 129 -5.95 1.99 -6.11
CA THR A 129 -7.25 2.58 -6.43
C THR A 129 -8.20 2.48 -5.23
N LEU A 130 -8.29 1.29 -4.61
CA LEU A 130 -9.12 1.06 -3.43
C LEU A 130 -8.67 1.90 -2.24
N ASP A 131 -7.36 2.05 -2.04
CA ASP A 131 -6.82 2.94 -1.01
C ASP A 131 -7.29 4.40 -1.19
N SER A 132 -7.20 4.90 -2.42
CA SER A 132 -7.66 6.25 -2.77
C SER A 132 -9.17 6.41 -2.54
N ILE A 133 -9.96 5.40 -2.92
CA ILE A 133 -11.42 5.38 -2.70
C ILE A 133 -11.75 5.41 -1.21
N ILE A 134 -11.10 4.56 -0.40
CA ILE A 134 -11.27 4.52 1.06
C ILE A 134 -10.95 5.90 1.66
N THR A 135 -9.85 6.51 1.25
CA THR A 135 -9.47 7.84 1.73
C THR A 135 -10.52 8.90 1.42
N ILE A 136 -11.06 8.95 0.20
CA ILE A 136 -12.12 9.90 -0.20
C ILE A 136 -13.43 9.62 0.55
N ALA A 137 -13.79 8.34 0.74
CA ALA A 137 -15.02 7.95 1.43
C ALA A 137 -15.03 8.42 2.90
N PHE A 138 -13.91 8.28 3.60
CA PHE A 138 -13.81 8.62 5.02
C PHE A 138 -13.45 10.10 5.28
N ASN A 139 -12.89 10.81 4.29
CA ASN A 139 -12.59 12.25 4.36
C ASN A 139 -13.66 13.11 3.67
N LYS A 140 -14.67 13.52 4.44
CA LYS A 140 -15.73 14.42 3.97
C LYS A 140 -15.21 15.76 3.42
N GLU A 141 -14.06 16.24 3.88
CA GLU A 141 -13.43 17.49 3.41
C GLU A 141 -12.84 17.37 1.99
N LEU A 142 -12.49 16.16 1.54
CA LEU A 142 -11.99 15.91 0.19
C LEU A 142 -13.12 15.73 -0.84
N ARG A 143 -14.33 15.40 -0.38
CA ARG A 143 -15.50 15.11 -1.22
C ARG A 143 -16.01 16.30 -2.06
N PRO A 144 -16.09 17.55 -1.55
CA PRO A 144 -16.47 18.69 -2.37
C PRO A 144 -15.48 18.96 -3.51
N ARG A 145 -14.19 18.66 -3.32
CA ARG A 145 -13.15 18.89 -4.35
C ARG A 145 -13.09 17.77 -5.38
N ALA A 146 -13.31 16.51 -4.98
CA ALA A 146 -13.39 15.38 -5.91
C ALA A 146 -14.62 15.46 -6.84
N CYS A 147 -15.76 15.93 -6.31
CA CYS A 147 -17.00 16.07 -7.09
C CYS A 147 -17.00 17.33 -7.99
N ALA A 148 -16.31 18.41 -7.57
CA ALA A 148 -16.16 19.60 -8.41
C ALA A 148 -15.41 19.30 -9.73
N THR A 149 -14.40 18.43 -9.70
CA THR A 149 -13.67 18.03 -10.93
C THR A 149 -14.53 17.16 -11.85
N CYS A 150 -15.50 16.40 -11.32
CA CYS A 150 -16.47 15.65 -12.12
C CYS A 150 -17.56 16.53 -12.75
N LEU A 151 -17.90 17.67 -12.15
CA LEU A 151 -18.93 18.58 -12.66
C LEU A 151 -18.41 19.69 -13.59
N VAL A 152 -17.09 19.89 -13.70
CA VAL A 152 -16.49 20.88 -14.63
C VAL A 152 -16.28 20.30 -16.04
N LYS A 153 -16.43 18.99 -16.26
CA LYS A 153 -16.33 18.36 -17.60
C LYS A 153 -17.70 18.09 -18.26
N SER A 154 -18.66 19.00 -18.06
CA SER A 154 -19.98 18.96 -18.72
C SER A 154 -20.56 20.37 -18.88
N ARG A 155 -19.74 21.35 -19.25
CA ARG A 155 -20.25 22.60 -19.83
C ARG A 155 -19.32 23.12 -20.90
#